data_AF-A0A931Y617-F1
#
_entry.id   AF-A0A931Y617-F1
#
_cell.length_a   1.000
_cell.length_b   1.000
_cell.length_c   1.000
_cell.angle_alpha   90.00
_cell.angle_beta   90.00
_cell.angle_gamma   90.00
#
_symmetry.space_group_name_H-M   'P 1'
#
loop_
_entity.id
_entity.type
_entity.pdbx_description
1 polymer ?
#
loop_
_entity_poly.entity_id
_entity_poly.type
_entity_poly.pdbx_seq_one_letter_code
_entity_poly.pdbx_strand_id
1 'polypeptide(L)'
;MATIRVFDPAMCCSTGVCGPTSDPELARFAADLDWLQKQGVKVERYNLSSQPGAFAEAPAVKEALQRGTEVLPLVLLDDRIATEGAYPSRETLAALAGVVVRKLNVPASASTGGCCGSSATPGDATKKKRRLRGRDRAR
;
A
#
# COMPACT_ATOMS: atom_id res chain seq x y z
N MET A 1 17.01 -19.39 -1.71
CA MET A 1 15.89 -18.48 -1.98
C MET A 1 16.20 -17.19 -1.26
N ALA A 2 16.13 -16.05 -1.95
CA ALA A 2 16.42 -14.77 -1.33
C ALA A 2 15.41 -14.50 -0.20
N THR A 3 15.91 -14.11 0.97
CA THR A 3 15.07 -13.73 2.12
C THR A 3 15.18 -12.24 2.35
N ILE A 4 14.05 -11.54 2.27
CA ILE A 4 13.93 -10.12 2.59
C ILE A 4 13.47 -9.98 4.04
N ARG A 5 14.25 -9.27 4.84
CA ARG A 5 13.90 -8.91 6.22
C ARG A 5 13.78 -7.40 6.34
N VAL A 6 12.64 -6.92 6.81
CA VAL A 6 12.37 -5.50 7.03
C VAL A 6 12.33 -5.23 8.53
N PHE A 7 13.02 -4.20 8.94
CA PHE A 7 13.11 -3.75 10.33
C PHE A 7 12.56 -2.33 10.41
N ASP A 8 11.34 -2.20 10.91
CA ASP A 8 10.63 -0.95 11.04
C ASP A 8 10.98 -0.19 12.31
N PRO A 9 10.89 1.15 12.29
CA PRO A 9 10.98 1.96 13.50
C PRO A 9 9.89 1.60 14.52
N ALA A 10 10.09 2.10 15.75
CA ALA A 10 9.13 1.96 16.84
C ALA A 10 7.81 2.69 16.50
N MET A 11 6.90 1.99 15.84
CA MET A 11 5.57 2.48 15.46
C MET A 11 4.47 1.73 16.21
N CYS A 12 3.32 2.37 16.45
CA CYS A 12 2.15 1.73 17.06
C CYS A 12 1.60 0.55 16.24
N CYS A 13 1.75 0.58 14.90
CA CYS A 13 1.30 -0.49 14.00
C CYS A 13 2.17 -0.60 12.76
N SER A 14 2.51 -1.83 12.35
CA SER A 14 3.34 -2.11 11.18
C SER A 14 2.73 -1.61 9.86
N THR A 15 1.41 -1.57 9.72
CA THR A 15 0.78 -1.07 8.49
C THR A 15 0.64 0.45 8.42
N GLY A 16 0.94 1.18 9.51
CA GLY A 16 0.76 2.64 9.56
C GLY A 16 -0.70 3.10 9.56
N VAL A 17 -1.67 2.19 9.69
CA VAL A 17 -3.11 2.48 9.56
C VAL A 17 -3.75 2.91 10.89
N CYS A 18 -3.06 2.73 12.02
CA CYS A 18 -3.65 2.87 13.36
C CYS A 18 -3.69 4.32 13.91
N GLY A 19 -3.65 5.33 13.04
CA GLY A 19 -3.70 6.73 13.44
C GLY A 19 -4.64 7.55 12.55
N PRO A 20 -5.06 8.76 12.99
CA PRO A 20 -5.90 9.65 12.19
C PRO A 20 -5.23 10.10 10.88
N THR A 21 -3.91 9.96 10.79
CA THR A 21 -3.08 10.21 9.61
C THR A 21 -2.54 8.86 9.14
N SER A 22 -3.31 8.14 8.33
CA SER A 22 -2.82 6.91 7.69
C SER A 22 -1.67 7.26 6.75
N ASP A 23 -0.51 6.62 6.93
CA ASP A 23 0.62 6.85 6.05
C ASP A 23 0.48 6.03 4.74
N PRO A 24 0.32 6.69 3.58
CA PRO A 24 0.10 5.99 2.32
C PRO A 24 1.35 5.25 1.83
N GLU A 25 2.55 5.65 2.27
CA GLU A 25 3.81 4.98 1.90
C GLU A 25 3.92 3.63 2.61
N LEU A 26 3.58 3.57 3.90
CA LEU A 26 3.54 2.32 4.66
C LEU A 26 2.50 1.32 4.10
N ALA A 27 1.33 1.81 3.69
CA ALA A 27 0.30 0.99 3.07
C ALA A 27 0.75 0.44 1.71
N ARG A 28 1.39 1.27 0.88
CA ARG A 28 1.95 0.86 -0.41
C ARG A 28 3.06 -0.17 -0.24
N PHE A 29 3.97 0.07 0.70
CA PHE A 29 5.06 -0.84 0.99
C PHE A 29 4.57 -2.20 1.50
N ALA A 30 3.55 -2.23 2.37
CA ALA A 30 2.93 -3.49 2.80
C ALA A 30 2.34 -4.29 1.62
N ALA A 31 1.71 -3.61 0.66
CA ALA A 31 1.21 -4.25 -0.56
C ALA A 31 2.33 -4.77 -1.47
N ASP A 32 3.45 -4.05 -1.55
CA ASP A 32 4.62 -4.47 -2.32
C ASP A 32 5.31 -5.70 -1.71
N LEU A 33 5.36 -5.79 -0.37
CA LEU A 33 5.85 -6.97 0.35
C LEU A 33 4.96 -8.21 0.14
N ASP A 34 3.64 -8.04 0.14
CA ASP A 34 2.69 -9.12 -0.17
C ASP A 34 2.86 -9.60 -1.62
N TRP A 35 3.06 -8.66 -2.56
CA TRP A 35 3.36 -9.00 -3.95
C TRP A 35 4.65 -9.83 -4.08
N LEU A 36 5.72 -9.50 -3.35
CA LEU A 36 6.98 -10.28 -3.34
C LEU A 36 6.77 -11.70 -2.80
N GLN A 37 5.99 -11.85 -1.73
CA GLN A 37 5.65 -13.16 -1.18
C GLN A 37 4.94 -14.03 -2.23
N LYS A 38 4.02 -13.45 -3.01
CA LYS A 38 3.36 -14.12 -4.13
C LYS A 38 4.30 -14.51 -5.27
N GLN A 39 5.45 -13.85 -5.42
CA GLN A 39 6.49 -14.24 -6.38
C GLN A 39 7.39 -15.38 -5.83
N GLY A 40 7.16 -15.86 -4.61
CA GLY A 40 7.95 -16.92 -3.97
C GLY A 40 9.16 -16.41 -3.19
N VAL A 41 9.23 -15.12 -2.89
CA VAL A 41 10.27 -14.53 -2.03
C VAL A 41 9.86 -14.65 -0.57
N LYS A 42 10.77 -15.06 0.31
CA LYS A 42 10.50 -15.08 1.75
C LYS A 42 10.60 -13.65 2.28
N VAL A 43 9.53 -13.13 2.86
CA VAL A 43 9.49 -11.79 3.44
C VAL A 43 9.17 -11.89 4.92
N GLU A 44 9.97 -11.23 5.75
CA GLU A 44 9.82 -11.16 7.20
C GLU A 44 9.89 -9.68 7.61
N ARG A 45 8.98 -9.24 8.47
CA ARG A 45 8.88 -7.84 8.90
C ARG A 45 8.83 -7.76 10.42
N TYR A 46 9.72 -6.96 11.00
CA TYR A 46 9.88 -6.80 12.43
C TYR A 46 9.69 -5.35 12.82
N ASN A 47 8.96 -5.11 13.91
CA ASN A 47 8.77 -3.77 14.47
C ASN A 47 9.57 -3.64 15.77
N LEU A 48 10.33 -2.56 15.92
CA LEU A 48 11.18 -2.35 17.10
C LEU A 48 10.40 -2.33 18.43
N SER A 49 9.17 -1.80 18.43
CA SER A 49 8.30 -1.76 19.62
C SER A 49 7.77 -3.14 20.02
N SER A 50 7.51 -4.01 19.04
CA SER A 50 6.89 -5.32 19.29
C SER A 50 7.91 -6.45 19.44
N GLN A 51 9.03 -6.36 18.71
CA GLN A 51 10.01 -7.44 18.56
C GLN A 51 11.45 -6.92 18.66
N PRO A 52 11.84 -6.24 19.76
CA PRO A 52 13.20 -5.71 19.92
C PRO A 52 14.29 -6.80 19.88
N GLY A 53 13.96 -8.04 20.27
CA GLY A 53 14.90 -9.18 20.20
C GLY A 53 15.44 -9.44 18.80
N ALA A 54 14.58 -9.37 17.77
CA ALA A 54 14.99 -9.62 16.38
C ALA A 54 16.04 -8.60 15.88
N PHE A 55 16.02 -7.37 16.40
CA PHE A 55 16.99 -6.32 16.07
C PHE A 55 18.35 -6.57 16.74
N ALA A 56 18.36 -7.23 17.91
CA ALA A 56 19.57 -7.60 18.62
C ALA A 56 20.24 -8.85 18.02
N GLU A 57 19.45 -9.77 17.45
CA GLU A 57 19.92 -11.01 16.81
C GLU A 57 20.56 -10.77 15.45
N ALA A 58 20.19 -9.71 14.74
CA ALA A 58 20.76 -9.36 13.45
C ALA A 58 21.98 -8.42 13.61
N PRO A 59 23.23 -8.90 13.40
CA PRO A 59 24.43 -8.10 13.66
C PRO A 59 24.49 -6.82 12.82
N ALA A 60 24.11 -6.89 11.54
CA ALA A 60 24.09 -5.72 10.66
C ALA A 60 23.09 -4.64 11.15
N VAL A 61 21.91 -5.06 11.64
CA VAL A 61 20.91 -4.16 12.22
C VAL A 61 21.44 -3.54 13.50
N LYS A 62 22.05 -4.35 14.38
CA LYS A 62 22.66 -3.87 15.62
C LYS A 62 23.76 -2.83 15.36
N GLU A 63 24.61 -3.04 14.36
CA GLU A 63 25.62 -2.05 13.96
C GLU A 63 25.00 -0.77 13.40
N ALA A 64 23.93 -0.89 12.61
CA ALA A 64 23.20 0.28 12.13
C ALA A 64 22.56 1.07 13.29
N LEU A 65 21.94 0.39 14.24
CA LEU A 65 21.34 1.02 15.42
C LEU A 65 22.35 1.72 16.34
N GLN A 66 23.64 1.33 16.31
CA GLN A 66 24.69 2.07 17.02
C GLN A 66 24.93 3.47 16.45
N ARG A 67 24.58 3.70 15.17
CA ARG A 67 24.62 5.04 14.56
C ARG A 67 23.40 5.89 14.94
N GLY A 68 22.30 5.26 15.32
CA GLY A 68 21.05 5.91 15.72
C GLY A 68 19.82 5.16 15.24
N THR A 69 18.65 5.49 15.79
CA THR A 69 17.36 4.93 15.35
C THR A 69 16.81 5.60 14.09
N GLU A 70 17.42 6.70 13.66
CA GLU A 70 17.09 7.44 12.43
C GLU A 70 17.42 6.69 11.14
N VAL A 71 18.23 5.63 11.22
CA VAL A 71 18.56 4.75 10.07
C VAL A 71 17.43 3.77 9.74
N LEU A 72 16.37 3.72 10.55
CA LEU A 72 15.19 2.90 10.31
C LEU A 72 14.27 3.62 9.30
N PRO A 73 13.58 2.89 8.39
CA PRO A 73 13.55 1.43 8.27
C PRO A 73 14.83 0.84 7.64
N LEU A 74 15.22 -0.37 8.07
CA LEU A 74 16.31 -1.14 7.47
C LEU A 74 15.75 -2.31 6.68
N VAL A 75 16.23 -2.51 5.46
CA VAL A 75 15.86 -3.64 4.60
C VAL A 75 17.09 -4.48 4.36
N LEU A 76 17.01 -5.76 4.76
CA LEU A 76 18.07 -6.75 4.58
C LEU A 76 17.66 -7.75 3.49
N LEU A 77 18.63 -8.13 2.67
CA LEU A 77 18.56 -9.22 1.71
C LEU A 77 19.63 -10.24 2.09
N ASP A 78 19.22 -11.46 2.47
CA ASP A 78 20.14 -12.54 2.84
C ASP A 78 21.22 -12.09 3.86
N ASP A 79 20.79 -11.47 4.97
CA ASP A 79 21.64 -10.93 6.05
C ASP A 79 22.47 -9.70 5.72
N ARG A 80 22.32 -9.12 4.51
CA ARG A 80 23.03 -7.90 4.12
C ARG A 80 22.09 -6.71 3.98
N ILE A 81 22.51 -5.57 4.50
CA ILE A 81 21.75 -4.32 4.37
C ILE A 81 21.72 -3.91 2.90
N ALA A 82 20.51 -3.78 2.37
CA ALA A 82 20.25 -3.31 1.02
C ALA A 82 19.81 -1.83 1.02
N THR A 83 19.07 -1.39 2.04
CA THR A 83 18.55 -0.02 2.14
C THR A 83 18.40 0.38 3.61
N GLU A 84 18.65 1.66 3.89
CA GLU A 84 18.54 2.28 5.21
C GLU A 84 17.77 3.60 5.11
N GLY A 85 17.01 3.95 6.14
CA GLY A 85 16.35 5.25 6.32
C GLY A 85 15.16 5.52 5.38
N ALA A 86 14.83 4.61 4.47
CA ALA A 86 13.71 4.78 3.53
C ALA A 86 13.11 3.45 3.09
N TYR A 87 11.81 3.44 2.79
CA TYR A 87 11.13 2.29 2.20
C TYR A 87 11.46 2.22 0.69
N PRO A 88 12.15 1.16 0.21
CA PRO A 88 12.46 1.03 -1.20
C PRO A 88 11.20 0.80 -2.04
N SER A 89 11.23 1.23 -3.30
CA SER A 89 10.14 0.97 -4.25
C SER A 89 10.07 -0.50 -4.64
N ARG A 90 8.91 -0.91 -5.18
CA ARG A 90 8.71 -2.24 -5.75
C ARG A 90 9.80 -2.64 -6.75
N GLU A 91 10.23 -1.73 -7.63
CA GLU A 91 11.27 -2.05 -8.61
C GLU A 91 12.61 -2.39 -7.94
N THR A 92 12.97 -1.61 -6.91
CA THR A 92 14.20 -1.85 -6.14
C THR A 92 14.12 -3.18 -5.40
N LEU A 93 13.00 -3.47 -4.72
CA LEU A 93 12.81 -4.74 -4.03
C LEU A 93 12.90 -5.95 -4.96
N ALA A 94 12.33 -5.85 -6.16
CA ALA A 94 12.38 -6.92 -7.12
C ALA A 94 13.78 -7.11 -7.73
N ALA A 95 14.50 -6.01 -8.00
CA ALA A 95 15.90 -6.05 -8.42
C ALA A 95 16.79 -6.71 -7.35
N LEU A 96 16.58 -6.38 -6.08
CA LEU A 96 17.28 -6.98 -4.94
C LEU A 96 16.95 -8.47 -4.81
N ALA A 97 15.68 -8.85 -4.90
CA ALA A 97 15.24 -10.24 -4.79
C ALA A 97 15.64 -11.13 -5.98
N GLY A 98 16.23 -10.56 -7.04
CA GLY A 98 16.46 -11.26 -8.30
C GLY A 98 15.17 -11.71 -8.98
N VAL A 99 14.02 -11.13 -8.59
CA VAL A 99 12.74 -11.38 -9.23
C VAL A 99 12.76 -10.63 -10.55
N VAL A 100 12.73 -11.37 -11.65
CA VAL A 100 12.53 -10.77 -12.97
C VAL A 100 11.16 -10.10 -12.94
N VAL A 101 11.12 -8.78 -12.74
CA VAL A 101 9.93 -7.99 -13.00
C VAL A 101 9.71 -8.11 -14.50
N ARG A 102 8.94 -9.11 -14.92
CA ARG A 102 8.26 -9.02 -16.20
C ARG A 102 7.35 -7.83 -16.03
N LYS A 103 7.80 -6.66 -16.48
CA LYS A 103 6.93 -5.57 -16.89
C LYS A 103 5.96 -6.26 -17.84
N LEU A 104 4.79 -6.62 -17.34
CA LEU A 104 3.65 -6.79 -18.20
C LEU A 104 3.55 -5.43 -18.86
N ASN A 105 3.94 -5.39 -20.13
CA ASN A 105 3.57 -4.34 -21.04
C ASN A 105 2.04 -4.32 -21.02
N VAL A 106 1.47 -3.60 -20.06
CA VAL A 106 0.11 -3.12 -20.18
C VAL A 106 0.25 -2.09 -21.29
N PRO A 107 -0.22 -2.35 -22.52
CA PRO A 107 -0.35 -1.26 -23.46
C PRO A 107 -1.17 -0.22 -22.73
N ALA A 108 -0.69 1.03 -22.72
CA ALA A 108 -1.54 2.16 -22.40
C ALA A 108 -2.76 2.04 -23.30
N SER A 109 -3.84 1.43 -22.78
CA SER A 109 -5.13 1.46 -23.42
C SER A 109 -5.62 2.87 -23.15
N ALA A 110 -5.21 3.75 -24.07
CA ALA A 110 -5.93 4.94 -24.40
C ALA A 110 -7.41 4.59 -24.50
N SER A 111 -8.15 4.86 -23.44
CA SER A 111 -9.60 5.06 -23.54
C SER A 111 -9.80 6.55 -23.79
N THR A 112 -9.39 6.99 -24.99
CA THR A 112 -9.95 8.20 -25.58
C THR A 112 -11.13 7.74 -26.42
N GLY A 113 -12.35 8.12 -26.02
CA GLY A 113 -13.50 8.09 -26.91
C GLY A 113 -14.83 7.72 -26.27
N GLY A 114 -15.57 8.75 -25.84
CA GLY A 114 -16.93 8.97 -26.35
C GLY A 114 -18.10 8.14 -25.79
N CYS A 115 -18.98 8.85 -25.09
CA CYS A 115 -20.44 8.85 -25.26
C CYS A 115 -21.22 7.52 -25.30
N CYS A 116 -21.85 7.16 -24.18
CA CYS A 116 -23.30 6.90 -24.08
C CYS A 116 -23.64 6.37 -22.68
N GLY A 117 -24.47 7.08 -21.93
CA GLY A 117 -24.90 6.60 -20.61
C GLY A 117 -25.51 7.69 -19.75
N SER A 118 -26.52 8.39 -20.26
CA SER A 118 -27.48 9.07 -19.40
C SER A 118 -28.11 8.02 -18.48
N SER A 119 -27.78 8.08 -17.20
CA SER A 119 -28.64 7.54 -16.16
C SER A 119 -28.96 8.66 -15.18
N ALA A 120 -30.06 9.32 -15.50
CA ALA A 120 -30.79 10.17 -14.59
C ALA A 120 -31.00 9.45 -13.26
N THR A 121 -30.61 10.11 -12.17
CA THR A 121 -31.11 9.81 -10.83
C THR A 121 -32.38 10.62 -10.60
N PRO A 122 -33.50 9.98 -10.22
CA PRO A 122 -34.51 10.66 -9.43
C PRO A 122 -34.66 9.92 -8.11
N GLY A 123 -34.35 10.59 -7.01
CA GLY A 123 -34.49 10.02 -5.67
C GLY A 123 -34.33 11.07 -4.57
N ASP A 124 -35.48 11.63 -4.18
CA ASP A 124 -35.73 12.32 -2.92
C ASP A 124 -35.41 13.83 -2.81
N ALA A 125 -36.46 14.65 -2.86
CA ALA A 125 -36.86 15.53 -1.75
C ALA A 125 -37.93 16.55 -2.19
N THR A 126 -39.15 16.29 -1.71
CA THR A 126 -40.02 17.27 -1.04
C THR A 126 -40.54 18.53 -1.79
N LYS A 127 -41.86 18.66 -1.70
CA LYS A 127 -42.63 19.89 -1.40
C LYS A 127 -43.46 20.53 -2.53
N LYS A 128 -44.77 20.47 -2.27
CA LYS A 128 -45.75 21.58 -2.29
C LYS A 128 -46.50 21.87 -3.61
N LYS A 129 -47.83 21.67 -3.50
CA LYS A 129 -48.94 22.49 -4.06
C LYS A 129 -49.20 22.23 -5.54
N ARG A 130 -50.41 22.19 -6.08
CA ARG A 130 -51.78 22.42 -5.59
C ARG A 130 -52.69 21.99 -6.77
N ARG A 131 -53.84 21.38 -6.48
CA ARG A 131 -55.18 21.70 -7.04
C ARG A 131 -55.25 22.08 -8.55
N LEU A 132 -55.93 21.35 -9.44
CA LEU A 132 -57.37 21.09 -9.48
C LEU A 132 -57.65 20.03 -10.57
N ARG A 133 -58.49 19.02 -10.25
CA ARG A 133 -59.13 18.13 -11.22
C ARG A 133 -60.48 18.73 -11.61
N GLY A 134 -60.79 18.75 -12.90
CA GLY A 134 -62.15 18.90 -13.39
C GLY A 134 -62.16 18.89 -14.92
N ARG A 135 -62.30 17.74 -15.59
CA ARG A 135 -63.53 16.98 -15.87
C ARG A 135 -63.89 17.16 -17.34
N ASP A 136 -63.16 16.44 -18.19
CA ASP A 136 -63.60 16.11 -19.54
C ASP A 136 -64.69 15.03 -19.44
N ARG A 137 -65.87 15.33 -19.99
CA ARG A 137 -66.84 14.31 -20.38
C ARG A 137 -67.63 14.84 -21.58
N ALA A 138 -67.28 14.30 -22.74
CA ALA A 138 -68.16 13.72 -23.75
C ALA A 138 -69.44 14.50 -24.10
N ARG A 139 -69.46 15.08 -25.31
CA ARG A 139 -70.40 14.66 -26.37
C ARG A 139 -69.93 15.12 -27.74
#